data_AF-A0A0M3RET7-F1
#
_entry.id   AF-A0A0M3RET7-F1
#
_cell.length_a   1.000
_cell.length_b   1.000
_cell.length_c   1.000
_cell.angle_alpha   90.00
_cell.angle_beta   90.00
_cell.angle_gamma   90.00
#
_symmetry.space_group_name_H-M   'P 1'
#
loop_
_entity.id
_entity.type
_entity.pdbx_description
1 polymer ?
#
loop_
_entity_poly.entity_id
_entity_poly.type
_entity_poly.pdbx_seq_one_letter_code
_entity_poly.pdbx_strand_id
1 'polypeptide(L)'
;MKMKELSFLGLFILVLIAAIGSSKLYTASQEAVVPKNQTAGLIQLSEDGRQDAATMQLISPPPTQPADHINRWNPEMRHESCLACHGVEGTGAPTPSKNHFYEENTKGKIFRDNCIQCHVTQNDKKPEFNREK
;
A
#
# COMPACT_ATOMS: atom_id res chain seq x y z
N MET A 1 7.09 35.13 42.27
CA MET A 1 7.64 33.80 41.94
C MET A 1 8.91 33.58 42.72
N LYS A 2 9.01 32.46 43.43
CA LYS A 2 10.19 32.14 44.25
C LYS A 2 11.38 31.89 43.31
N MET A 3 12.60 32.36 43.60
CA MET A 3 13.77 32.24 42.69
C MET A 3 14.00 30.82 42.13
N LYS A 4 13.60 29.78 42.88
CA LYS A 4 13.66 28.39 42.44
C LYS A 4 12.75 28.11 41.24
N GLU A 5 11.55 28.69 41.20
CA GLU A 5 10.59 28.57 40.10
C GLU A 5 11.11 29.25 38.83
N LEU A 6 11.78 30.40 38.96
CA LEU A 6 12.42 31.09 37.84
C LEU A 6 13.61 30.29 37.28
N SER A 7 14.38 29.62 38.14
CA SER A 7 15.46 28.73 37.73
C SER A 7 14.95 27.52 36.94
N PHE A 8 13.90 26.84 37.43
CA PHE A 8 13.29 25.71 36.72
C PHE A 8 12.65 26.13 35.39
N LEU A 9 12.01 27.31 35.35
CA LEU A 9 11.43 27.84 34.11
C LEU A 9 12.53 28.16 33.08
N GLY A 10 13.64 28.75 33.51
CA GLY A 10 14.78 29.03 32.64
C GLY A 10 15.39 27.75 32.07
N LEU A 11 15.56 26.71 32.89
CA LEU A 11 16.11 25.43 32.46
C LEU A 11 15.18 24.69 31.49
N PHE A 12 13.87 24.75 31.73
CA PHE A 12 12.86 24.18 30.82
C PHE A 12 12.86 24.85 29.44
N ILE A 13 12.95 26.18 29.39
CA ILE A 13 13.02 26.92 28.13
C ILE A 13 14.30 26.57 27.37
N LEU A 14 15.43 26.41 28.07
CA LEU A 14 16.71 26.06 27.45
C LEU A 14 16.65 24.67 26.79
N VAL A 15 16.05 23.68 27.46
CA VAL A 15 15.84 22.33 26.89
C VAL A 15 14.92 22.36 25.67
N LEU A 16 13.85 23.16 25.71
CA LEU A 16 12.94 23.34 24.56
C LEU A 16 13.64 23.93 23.34
N ILE A 17 14.48 24.95 23.53
CA ILE A 17 15.24 25.57 22.44
C ILE A 17 16.23 24.57 21.84
N ALA A 18 16.91 23.78 22.66
CA ALA A 18 17.84 22.76 22.19
C ALA A 18 17.14 21.66 21.36
N ALA A 19 15.96 21.21 21.78
CA ALA A 19 15.18 20.19 21.06
C ALA A 19 14.65 20.68 19.70
N ILE A 20 14.21 21.94 19.62
CA ILE A 20 13.76 22.54 18.35
C ILE A 20 14.95 22.74 17.40
N GLY A 21 16.09 23.20 17.93
CA GLY A 21 17.31 23.40 17.14
C GLY A 21 17.85 22.12 16.52
N SER A 22 17.90 21.02 17.29
CA SER A 22 18.38 19.72 16.79
C SER A 22 17.48 19.13 15.70
N SER A 23 16.17 19.32 15.81
CA SER A 23 15.18 18.84 14.81
C SER A 23 15.34 19.55 13.45
N LYS A 24 15.63 20.86 13.46
CA LYS A 24 15.87 21.65 12.24
C LYS A 24 17.19 21.29 11.57
N LEU A 25 18.26 21.07 12.34
CA LEU A 25 19.56 20.63 11.79
C LEU A 25 19.46 19.24 11.15
N TYR A 26 18.74 18.32 11.78
CA TYR A 26 18.56 16.97 11.25
C TYR A 26 17.78 16.95 9.92
N THR A 27 16.79 17.82 9.80
CA THR A 27 16.02 17.98 8.55
C THR A 27 16.89 18.57 7.42
N ALA A 28 17.77 19.54 7.74
CA ALA A 28 18.66 20.14 6.76
C ALA A 28 19.76 19.17 6.26
N SER A 29 20.25 18.26 7.11
CA SER A 29 21.19 17.22 6.70
C SER A 29 20.56 16.07 5.90
N GLN A 30 19.23 16.03 5.78
CA GLN A 30 18.50 15.00 5.01
C GLN A 30 17.96 15.49 3.67
N GLU A 31 18.35 16.68 3.20
CA GLU A 31 18.16 17.01 1.78
C GLU A 31 19.02 16.07 0.93
N ALA A 32 18.43 14.93 0.57
CA ALA A 32 18.97 14.03 -0.42
C ALA A 32 19.25 14.83 -1.69
N VAL A 33 20.50 14.82 -2.12
CA VAL A 33 20.89 15.27 -3.46
C VAL A 33 20.23 14.30 -4.43
N VAL A 34 18.99 14.59 -4.83
CA VAL A 34 18.33 13.92 -5.95
C VAL A 34 19.08 14.40 -7.20
N PRO A 35 19.77 13.52 -7.95
CA PRO A 35 20.39 13.94 -9.19
C PRO A 35 19.30 14.45 -10.14
N LYS A 36 19.28 15.78 -10.32
CA LYS A 36 18.39 16.52 -11.21
C LYS A 36 18.87 16.37 -12.66
N ASN A 37 18.89 15.15 -13.19
CA ASN A 37 18.88 14.86 -14.64
C ASN A 37 18.99 13.36 -14.92
N GLN A 38 17.92 12.63 -14.68
CA GLN A 38 17.57 11.49 -15.52
C GLN A 38 16.04 11.51 -15.69
N THR A 39 15.54 12.44 -16.50
CA THR A 39 14.32 12.16 -17.26
C THR A 39 14.66 11.00 -18.19
N ALA A 40 14.53 9.77 -17.68
CA ALA A 40 14.30 8.62 -18.53
C ALA A 40 13.02 8.95 -19.31
N GLY A 41 13.18 9.51 -20.50
CA GLY A 41 12.07 9.76 -21.40
C GLY A 41 11.41 8.43 -21.64
N LEU A 42 10.22 8.22 -21.04
CA LEU A 42 9.40 7.08 -21.35
C LEU A 42 9.02 7.26 -22.82
N ILE A 43 9.71 6.55 -23.71
CA ILE A 43 9.51 6.55 -25.17
C ILE A 43 8.01 6.40 -25.50
N GLN A 44 7.29 5.67 -24.63
CA GLN A 44 5.85 5.43 -24.64
C GLN A 44 4.95 6.67 -24.45
N LEU A 45 5.49 7.84 -24.09
CA LEU A 45 4.79 9.13 -23.99
C LEU A 45 4.96 10.00 -25.25
N SER A 46 5.90 9.66 -26.13
CA SER A 46 6.26 10.43 -27.33
C SER A 46 5.78 9.82 -28.65
N GLU A 47 5.06 8.69 -28.61
CA GLU A 47 4.53 8.02 -29.81
C GLU A 47 3.14 8.56 -30.18
N ASP A 48 3.05 9.20 -31.36
CA ASP A 48 1.77 9.57 -31.98
C ASP A 48 1.02 8.31 -32.46
N GLY A 49 -0.24 8.17 -32.03
CA GLY A 49 -1.10 7.03 -32.39
C GLY A 49 -1.17 5.90 -31.36
N ARG A 50 -0.65 6.10 -30.14
CA ARG A 50 -0.86 5.15 -29.03
C ARG A 50 -2.37 4.96 -28.81
N GLN A 51 -2.82 3.70 -28.79
CA GLN A 51 -4.18 3.40 -28.33
C GLN A 51 -4.36 3.92 -26.91
N ASP A 52 -5.31 4.84 -26.73
CA ASP A 52 -5.74 5.44 -25.46
C ASP A 52 -5.33 4.58 -24.27
N ALA A 53 -4.24 4.98 -23.60
CA ALA A 53 -3.71 4.34 -22.40
C ALA A 53 -4.16 2.88 -22.27
N ALA A 54 -3.76 2.01 -23.23
CA ALA A 54 -3.71 0.59 -22.94
C ALA A 54 -2.85 0.53 -21.67
N THR A 55 -3.53 0.28 -20.56
CA THR A 55 -3.00 0.44 -19.22
C THR A 55 -1.71 -0.37 -19.18
N MET A 56 -0.71 0.11 -18.43
CA MET A 56 0.43 -0.73 -18.08
C MET A 56 -0.13 -1.97 -17.37
N GLN A 57 -0.47 -3.01 -18.13
CA GLN A 57 -1.03 -4.22 -17.59
C GLN A 57 0.08 -4.82 -16.76
N LEU A 58 -0.13 -4.81 -15.44
CA LEU A 58 0.75 -5.51 -14.54
C LEU A 58 0.82 -6.95 -15.02
N ILE A 59 2.02 -7.51 -15.09
CA ILE A 59 2.19 -8.94 -15.37
C ILE A 59 1.58 -9.67 -14.17
N SER A 60 0.43 -10.32 -14.39
CA SER A 60 -0.34 -11.05 -13.37
C SER A 60 -0.91 -10.17 -12.23
N PRO A 61 -1.88 -9.28 -12.51
CA PRO A 61 -2.54 -8.53 -11.45
C PRO A 61 -3.35 -9.49 -10.55
N PRO A 62 -3.52 -9.17 -9.25
CA PRO A 62 -4.44 -9.92 -8.40
C PRO A 62 -5.85 -9.95 -9.04
N PRO A 63 -6.50 -11.12 -9.15
CA PRO A 63 -7.86 -11.19 -9.64
C PRO A 63 -8.81 -10.39 -8.75
N THR A 64 -9.75 -9.69 -9.37
CA THR A 64 -10.81 -8.97 -8.67
C THR A 64 -11.77 -9.95 -8.01
N GLN A 65 -12.31 -9.56 -6.85
CA GLN A 65 -13.35 -10.34 -6.18
C GLN A 65 -14.66 -10.23 -6.97
N PRO A 66 -15.33 -11.37 -7.26
CA PRO A 66 -16.66 -11.34 -7.85
C PRO A 66 -17.67 -10.60 -6.96
N ALA A 67 -18.74 -10.08 -7.55
CA ALA A 67 -19.75 -9.30 -6.84
C ALA A 67 -20.50 -10.09 -5.75
N ASP A 68 -20.50 -11.42 -5.79
CA ASP A 68 -21.12 -12.29 -4.79
C ASP A 68 -20.23 -12.56 -3.55
N HIS A 69 -19.01 -12.01 -3.53
CA HIS A 69 -18.09 -12.07 -2.38
C HIS A 69 -18.37 -10.99 -1.32
N ILE A 70 -19.51 -10.28 -1.43
CA ILE A 70 -19.95 -9.27 -0.47
C ILE A 70 -19.96 -9.85 0.96
N ASN A 71 -19.38 -9.11 1.90
CA ASN A 71 -19.31 -9.42 3.33
C ASN A 71 -18.63 -10.76 3.67
N ARG A 72 -17.85 -11.36 2.77
CA ARG A 72 -17.06 -12.57 3.08
C ARG A 72 -15.82 -12.27 3.92
N TRP A 73 -15.25 -11.08 3.76
CA TRP A 73 -14.16 -10.63 4.61
C TRP A 73 -14.64 -10.37 6.03
N ASN A 74 -14.09 -11.11 6.99
CA ASN A 74 -14.21 -10.80 8.41
C ASN A 74 -12.87 -10.22 8.92
N PRO A 75 -12.82 -8.95 9.35
CA PRO A 75 -11.60 -8.32 9.86
C PRO A 75 -10.96 -9.02 11.06
N GLU A 76 -11.76 -9.69 11.89
CA GLU A 76 -11.28 -10.41 13.09
C GLU A 76 -10.61 -11.73 12.70
N MET A 77 -11.19 -12.47 11.75
CA MET A 77 -10.65 -13.75 11.26
C MET A 77 -9.58 -13.56 10.16
N ARG A 78 -9.49 -12.37 9.58
CA ARG A 78 -8.58 -12.04 8.48
C ARG A 78 -8.67 -13.07 7.34
N HIS A 79 -7.53 -13.54 6.80
CA HIS A 79 -7.48 -14.57 5.74
C HIS A 79 -8.27 -15.85 6.04
N GLU A 80 -8.47 -16.23 7.30
CA GLU A 80 -9.21 -17.45 7.64
C GLU A 80 -10.65 -17.40 7.11
N SER A 81 -11.26 -16.20 7.09
CA SER A 81 -12.59 -16.00 6.50
C SER A 81 -12.65 -16.34 5.01
N CYS A 82 -11.58 -16.00 4.27
CA CYS A 82 -11.45 -16.31 2.85
C CYS A 82 -11.10 -17.79 2.63
N LEU A 83 -10.25 -18.35 3.49
CA LEU A 83 -9.80 -19.73 3.40
C LEU A 83 -10.88 -20.75 3.73
N ALA A 84 -11.99 -20.36 4.36
CA ALA A 84 -13.17 -21.20 4.51
C ALA A 84 -13.65 -21.80 3.18
N CYS A 85 -13.41 -21.11 2.05
CA CYS A 85 -13.64 -21.65 0.71
C CYS A 85 -12.33 -21.88 -0.05
N HIS A 86 -11.43 -20.89 -0.07
CA HIS A 86 -10.22 -20.92 -0.89
C HIS A 86 -9.15 -21.89 -0.40
N GLY A 87 -9.17 -22.28 0.88
CA GLY A 87 -8.21 -23.21 1.48
C GLY A 87 -8.70 -24.66 1.54
N VAL A 88 -9.93 -24.93 1.08
CA VAL A 88 -10.60 -26.23 1.20
C VAL A 88 -10.85 -26.80 -0.19
N GLU A 89 -10.41 -28.03 -0.42
CA GLU A 89 -10.68 -28.74 -1.67
C GLU A 89 -12.18 -29.06 -1.81
N GLY A 90 -12.68 -29.06 -3.05
CA GLY A 90 -14.08 -29.43 -3.34
C GLY A 90 -15.12 -28.32 -3.18
N THR A 91 -14.73 -27.10 -2.77
CA THR A 91 -15.63 -25.94 -2.68
C THR A 91 -15.89 -25.26 -4.04
N GLY A 92 -15.05 -25.56 -5.04
CA GLY A 92 -15.04 -24.88 -6.34
C GLY A 92 -14.31 -23.52 -6.33
N ALA A 93 -13.90 -23.02 -5.16
CA ALA A 93 -13.10 -21.80 -5.07
C ALA A 93 -11.63 -22.09 -5.43
N PRO A 94 -10.97 -21.24 -6.26
CA PRO A 94 -9.58 -21.46 -6.62
C PRO A 94 -8.66 -21.27 -5.42
N THR A 95 -7.76 -22.22 -5.18
CA THR A 95 -6.78 -22.12 -4.10
C THR A 95 -5.77 -21.01 -4.37
N PRO A 96 -5.34 -20.23 -3.35
CA PRO A 96 -4.30 -19.24 -3.55
C PRO A 96 -3.04 -19.88 -4.10
N SER A 97 -2.36 -19.21 -5.03
CA SER A 97 -1.13 -19.76 -5.62
C SER A 97 0.03 -19.69 -4.63
N LYS A 98 1.12 -20.42 -4.90
CA LYS A 98 2.28 -20.55 -4.01
C LYS A 98 2.84 -19.23 -3.46
N ASN A 99 2.75 -18.14 -4.23
CA ASN A 99 3.22 -16.81 -3.82
C ASN A 99 2.40 -16.16 -2.69
N HIS A 100 1.30 -16.77 -2.23
CA HIS A 100 0.53 -16.33 -1.07
C HIS A 100 1.05 -16.92 0.25
N PHE A 101 1.96 -17.88 0.18
CA PHE A 101 2.46 -18.64 1.33
C PHE A 101 3.93 -18.32 1.60
N TYR A 102 4.32 -18.44 2.87
CA TYR A 102 5.75 -18.43 3.20
C TYR A 102 6.47 -19.58 2.50
N GLU A 103 7.67 -19.30 1.98
CA GLU A 103 8.53 -20.29 1.32
C GLU A 103 7.87 -21.02 0.14
N GLU A 104 6.82 -20.43 -0.44
CA GLU A 104 6.05 -21.02 -1.54
C GLU A 104 5.36 -22.35 -1.18
N ASN A 105 5.22 -22.67 0.10
CA ASN A 105 4.57 -23.90 0.57
C ASN A 105 3.04 -23.72 0.67
N THR A 106 2.28 -24.24 -0.31
CA THR A 106 0.81 -24.12 -0.35
C THR A 106 0.07 -24.83 0.77
N LYS A 107 0.74 -25.68 1.54
CA LYS A 107 0.21 -26.30 2.77
C LYS A 107 0.67 -25.58 4.04
N GLY A 108 1.49 -24.54 3.89
CA GLY A 108 2.09 -23.77 4.96
C GLY A 108 1.23 -22.57 5.37
N LYS A 109 1.87 -21.65 6.10
CA LYS A 109 1.23 -20.43 6.58
C LYS A 109 1.10 -19.40 5.46
N ILE A 110 -0.07 -18.75 5.37
CA ILE A 110 -0.25 -17.60 4.49
C ILE A 110 0.59 -16.42 4.98
N PHE A 111 1.29 -15.79 4.05
CA PHE A 111 2.05 -14.56 4.30
C PHE A 111 1.20 -13.31 4.05
N ARG A 112 0.36 -13.33 3.00
CA ARG A 112 -0.57 -12.23 2.67
C ARG A 112 -1.92 -12.45 3.34
N ASP A 113 -1.95 -12.18 4.65
CA ASP A 113 -3.08 -12.53 5.50
C ASP A 113 -4.28 -11.55 5.43
N ASN A 114 -4.14 -10.46 4.67
CA ASN A 114 -5.18 -9.46 4.44
C ASN A 114 -5.52 -9.37 2.95
N CYS A 115 -6.30 -10.35 2.47
CA CYS A 115 -6.59 -10.58 1.05
C CYS A 115 -7.16 -9.34 0.34
N ILE A 116 -8.01 -8.58 1.05
CA ILE A 116 -8.72 -7.41 0.51
C ILE A 116 -7.82 -6.22 0.19
N GLN A 117 -6.55 -6.23 0.63
CA GLN A 117 -5.58 -5.19 0.27
C GLN A 117 -5.19 -5.24 -1.20
N CYS A 118 -5.35 -6.40 -1.84
CA CYS A 118 -4.96 -6.62 -3.23
C CYS A 118 -6.14 -7.10 -4.09
N HIS A 119 -6.97 -7.99 -3.56
CA HIS A 119 -8.16 -8.46 -4.25
C HIS A 119 -9.31 -7.53 -3.93
N VAL A 120 -9.73 -6.71 -4.89
CA VAL A 120 -10.81 -5.73 -4.70
C VAL A 120 -12.05 -6.15 -5.46
N THR A 121 -13.23 -5.78 -4.96
CA THR A 121 -14.46 -5.89 -5.75
C THR A 121 -14.46 -4.84 -6.85
N GLN A 122 -15.11 -5.16 -7.97
CA GLN A 122 -15.42 -4.19 -9.00
C GLN A 122 -16.92 -3.98 -9.06
N ASN A 123 -17.32 -2.72 -9.18
CA ASN A 123 -18.70 -2.35 -9.43
C ASN A 123 -18.99 -2.42 -10.93
N ASP A 124 -20.22 -2.78 -11.28
CA ASP A 124 -20.71 -2.79 -12.66
C ASP A 124 -21.01 -1.36 -13.14
N LYS A 125 -19.97 -0.52 -13.15
CA LYS A 125 -20.01 0.85 -13.61
C LYS A 125 -18.76 1.10 -14.45
N LYS A 126 -18.95 1.66 -15.64
CA LYS A 126 -17.82 2.15 -16.45
C LYS A 126 -16.98 3.15 -15.62
N PRO A 127 -15.64 3.09 -15.71
CA PRO A 127 -14.75 4.11 -15.13
C PRO A 127 -15.15 5.51 -15.60
N GLU A 128 -14.92 6.55 -14.79
CA GLU A 128 -15.36 7.92 -15.14
C GLU A 128 -14.58 8.50 -16.33
N PHE A 129 -13.34 8.04 -16.55
CA PHE A 129 -12.53 8.37 -17.71
C PHE A 129 -12.85 7.42 -18.89
N ASN A 130 -12.88 7.94 -20.12
CA ASN A 130 -13.18 7.19 -21.35
C ASN A 130 -14.54 6.45 -21.39
N ARG A 131 -15.60 7.02 -20.77
CA ARG A 131 -16.94 6.42 -20.72
C ARG A 131 -17.63 6.23 -22.07
N GLU A 132 -17.40 7.16 -23.00
CA GLU A 132 -18.19 7.35 -24.23
C GLU A 132 -17.51 6.83 -25.51
N LYS A 133 -16.32 6.21 -25.40
CA LYS A 133 -15.73 5.48 -26.52
C LYS A 133 -16.39 4.11 -26.70
#